data_AF-A0A1F8NHW1-F1
#
_entry.id   AF-A0A1F8NHW1-F1
#
_cell.length_a   1.000
_cell.length_b   1.000
_cell.length_c   1.000
_cell.angle_alpha   90.00
_cell.angle_beta   90.00
_cell.angle_gamma   90.00
#
_symmetry.space_group_name_H-M   'P 1'
#
loop_
_entity.id
_entity.type
_entity.pdbx_description
1 polymer ?
#
loop_
_entity_poly.entity_id
_entity_poly.type
_entity_poly.pdbx_seq_one_letter_code
_entity_poly.pdbx_strand_id
1 'polypeptide(L)' 'MPTIDDLDTFWAEILSSDPARIRRAAEAVPPKERESVITHLRSMATRDDWTAMQRANAWAALVALGEA' A
#
# COMPACT_ATOMS: atom_id res chain seq x y z
N MET A 1 -2.32 -18.11 9.41
CA MET A 1 -1.29 -17.08 9.23
C MET A 1 -1.06 -16.92 7.74
N PRO A 2 -1.01 -15.71 7.19
CA PRO A 2 -0.60 -15.52 5.80
C PRO A 2 0.82 -16.07 5.63
N THR A 3 1.09 -16.69 4.49
CA THR A 3 2.45 -17.10 4.13
C THR A 3 3.26 -15.87 3.72
N ILE A 4 4.60 -15.95 3.76
CA ILE A 4 5.47 -14.82 3.34
C ILE A 4 5.14 -14.42 1.89
N ASP A 5 4.83 -15.40 1.04
CA ASP A 5 4.44 -15.19 -0.36
C ASP A 5 3.14 -14.39 -0.51
N ASP A 6 2.18 -14.54 0.42
CA ASP A 6 0.92 -13.78 0.41
C ASP A 6 1.16 -12.31 0.75
N LEU A 7 2.09 -12.03 1.67
CA LEU A 7 2.40 -10.68 2.14
C LEU A 7 3.20 -9.90 1.09
N ASP A 8 4.20 -10.54 0.46
CA ASP A 8 4.99 -9.91 -0.60
C ASP A 8 4.11 -9.63 -1.83
N THR A 9 3.21 -10.55 -2.17
CA THR A 9 2.23 -10.35 -3.24
C THR A 9 1.30 -9.18 -2.93
N PHE A 10 0.80 -9.09 -1.70
CA PHE A 10 -0.02 -7.95 -1.27
C PHE A 10 0.73 -6.63 -1.44
N TRP A 11 1.98 -6.53 -0.96
CA TRP A 11 2.75 -5.30 -1.07
C TRP A 11 3.10 -4.94 -2.52
N ALA A 12 3.36 -5.92 -3.37
CA ALA A 12 3.56 -5.70 -4.80
C ALA A 12 2.32 -5.12 -5.49
N GLU A 13 1.12 -5.58 -5.11
CA GLU A 13 -0.15 -5.10 -5.69
C GLU A 13 -0.58 -3.74 -5.13
N ILE A 14 -0.44 -3.50 -3.82
CA ILE A 14 -0.83 -2.22 -3.20
C ILE A 14 0.15 -1.08 -3.51
N LEU A 15 1.42 -1.38 -3.78
CA LEU A 15 2.44 -0.41 -4.22
C LEU A 15 2.58 -0.37 -5.74
N SER A 16 1.60 -0.90 -6.47
CA SER A 16 1.55 -0.82 -7.93
C SER A 16 1.30 0.61 -8.40
N SER A 17 1.65 0.90 -9.66
CA SER A 17 1.25 2.13 -10.34
C SER A 17 -0.16 2.05 -10.94
N ASP A 18 -0.82 0.89 -10.89
CA ASP A 18 -2.17 0.67 -11.41
C ASP A 18 -3.24 0.88 -10.31
N PRO A 19 -4.07 1.94 -10.39
CA PRO A 19 -5.10 2.22 -9.39
C PRO A 19 -6.11 1.09 -9.20
N ALA A 20 -6.38 0.28 -10.23
CA ALA A 20 -7.31 -0.85 -10.11
C ALA A 20 -6.74 -1.96 -9.24
N ARG A 21 -5.44 -2.26 -9.39
CA ARG A 21 -4.71 -3.23 -8.55
C ARG A 21 -4.65 -2.75 -7.10
N ILE A 22 -4.34 -1.48 -6.89
CA ILE A 22 -4.27 -0.88 -5.56
C ILE A 22 -5.62 -1.03 -4.84
N ARG A 23 -6.73 -0.64 -5.49
CA ARG A 23 -8.06 -0.74 -4.87
C ARG A 23 -8.43 -2.19 -4.57
N ARG A 24 -8.19 -3.11 -5.50
CA ARG A 24 -8.46 -4.54 -5.31
C ARG A 24 -7.64 -5.12 -4.15
N ALA A 25 -6.36 -4.77 -4.04
CA ALA A 25 -5.51 -5.20 -2.94
C ALA A 25 -6.03 -4.65 -1.59
N ALA A 26 -6.44 -3.38 -1.54
CA ALA A 26 -7.03 -2.79 -0.33
C ALA A 26 -8.40 -3.40 0.04
N GLU A 27 -9.22 -3.77 -0.95
CA GLU A 27 -10.50 -4.46 -0.77
C GLU A 27 -10.32 -5.86 -0.19
N ALA A 28 -9.23 -6.54 -0.52
CA ALA A 28 -8.89 -7.84 0.05
C ALA A 28 -8.44 -7.78 1.52
N VAL A 29 -8.07 -6.59 2.02
CA VAL A 29 -7.67 -6.38 3.41
C VAL A 29 -8.90 -6.12 4.28
N PRO A 30 -9.06 -6.84 5.42
CA PRO A 30 -10.14 -6.58 6.37
C PRO A 30 -10.16 -5.12 6.85
N PRO A 31 -11.33 -4.54 7.12
CA PRO A 31 -11.44 -3.13 7.51
C PRO A 31 -10.54 -2.74 8.70
N LYS A 32 -10.41 -3.63 9.69
CA LYS A 32 -9.54 -3.41 10.87
C LYS A 32 -8.05 -3.32 10.53
N GLU A 33 -7.62 -4.00 9.48
CA GLU A 33 -6.22 -4.04 9.05
C GLU A 33 -5.91 -2.93 8.02
N ARG A 34 -6.95 -2.42 7.33
CA ARG A 34 -6.80 -1.36 6.33
C ARG A 34 -6.25 -0.07 6.93
N GLU A 35 -6.66 0.31 8.14
CA GLU A 35 -6.11 1.48 8.84
C GLU A 35 -4.59 1.35 9.07
N SER A 36 -4.13 0.14 9.45
CA SER A 36 -2.71 -0.14 9.62
C SER A 36 -1.95 -0.05 8.30
N VAL A 37 -2.53 -0.54 7.20
CA VAL A 37 -1.96 -0.41 5.84
C VAL A 37 -1.84 1.06 5.43
N ILE A 38 -2.91 1.85 5.58
CA ILE A 38 -2.91 3.28 5.24
C ILE A 38 -1.86 4.03 6.08
N THR A 39 -1.77 3.73 7.37
CA THR A 39 -0.75 4.29 8.26
C THR A 39 0.66 3.94 7.79
N HIS A 40 0.88 2.70 7.36
CA HIS A 40 2.15 2.28 6.80
C HIS A 40 2.48 3.00 5.48
N LEU A 41 1.51 3.13 4.57
CA LEU A 41 1.68 3.86 3.31
C LEU A 41 2.01 5.35 3.54
N ARG A 42 1.39 6.00 4.54
CA ARG A 42 1.74 7.37 4.95
C ARG A 42 3.15 7.49 5.49
N SER A 43 3.57 6.54 6.32
CA SER A 43 4.94 6.43 6.82
C SER A 43 5.94 6.25 5.66
N MET A 44 5.61 5.38 4.70
CA MET A 44 6.41 5.18 3.50
C MET A 44 6.53 6.45 2.66
N ALA A 45 5.43 7.16 2.41
CA ALA A 45 5.44 8.35 1.56
C ALA A 45 6.24 9.53 2.15
N THR A 46 6.35 9.61 3.48
CA THR A 46 6.89 10.79 4.19
C THR A 46 8.31 10.62 4.70
N ARG A 47 8.72 9.40 5.07
CA ARG A 47 10.04 9.18 5.68
C ARG A 47 11.13 9.01 4.62
N ASP A 48 12.32 9.52 4.93
CA ASP A 48 13.49 9.50 4.04
C ASP A 48 14.26 8.16 4.05
N ASP A 49 13.84 7.19 4.88
CA ASP A 49 14.38 5.82 4.87
C ASP A 49 13.87 4.97 3.70
N TRP A 50 12.89 5.48 2.94
CA TRP A 50 12.36 4.84 1.74
C TRP A 50 12.97 5.42 0.47
N THR A 51 13.17 4.56 -0.52
CA THR A 51 13.64 5.00 -1.84
C THR A 51 12.63 5.95 -2.49
N ALA A 52 13.09 6.85 -3.37
CA ALA A 52 12.20 7.78 -4.07
C ALA A 52 11.06 7.06 -4.82
N MET A 53 11.34 5.89 -5.39
CA MET A 53 10.35 5.05 -6.06
C MET A 53 9.30 4.51 -5.06
N GLN A 54 9.71 3.99 -3.91
CA GLN A 54 8.78 3.51 -2.89
C GLN A 54 7.91 4.63 -2.33
N ARG A 55 8.47 5.84 -2.13
CA ARG A 55 7.70 7.02 -1.71
C ARG A 55 6.64 7.39 -2.75
N ALA A 56 7.02 7.43 -4.03
CA ALA A 56 6.10 7.73 -5.12
C ALA A 56 4.98 6.69 -5.24
N ASN A 57 5.31 5.40 -5.11
CA ASN A 57 4.32 4.33 -5.16
C ASN A 57 3.37 4.36 -3.96
N ALA A 58 3.89 4.61 -2.76
CA ALA A 58 3.07 4.77 -1.56
C ALA A 58 2.13 5.98 -1.68
N TRP A 59 2.61 7.10 -2.23
CA TRP A 59 1.78 8.26 -2.52
C TRP A 59 0.69 7.95 -3.55
N ALA A 60 1.04 7.27 -4.65
CA ALA A 60 0.07 6.85 -5.66
C ALA A 60 -1.00 5.93 -5.06
N ALA A 61 -0.61 5.04 -4.16
CA ALA A 61 -1.53 4.17 -3.43
C ALA A 61 -2.51 4.99 -2.57
N LEU A 62 -2.02 5.94 -1.78
CA LEU A 62 -2.86 6.83 -0.96
C LEU A 62 -3.84 7.63 -1.82
N VAL A 63 -3.40 8.18 -2.95
CA VAL A 63 -4.27 8.90 -3.89
C VAL A 63 -5.35 7.98 -4.46
N ALA A 64 -4.99 6.77 -4.88
CA ALA A 64 -5.94 5.81 -5.44
C ALA A 64 -7.00 5.32 -4.43
N LEU A 65 -6.65 5.35 -3.14
CA LEU A 65 -7.54 5.02 -2.02
C LEU A 65 -8.33 6.23 -1.49
N GLY A 66 -8.01 7.45 -1.92
CA GLY A 66 -8.65 8.68 -1.44
C GLY A 66 -8.15 9.15 -0.07
N GLU A 67 -6.92 8.79 0.30
CA GLU A 67 -6.30 8.99 1.63
C GLU A 67 -5.09 9.96 1.61
N ALA A 68 -4.84 10.61 0.48
CA ALA A 68 -3.73 11.54 0.23
C ALA A 68 -4.06 13.00 0.59
#